data_AF-A0A9X1QA03-F1
#
_entry.id   AF-A0A9X1QA03-F1
#
_cell.length_a   1.000
_cell.length_b   1.000
_cell.length_c   1.000
_cell.angle_alpha   90.00
_cell.angle_beta   90.00
_cell.angle_gamma   90.00
#
_symmetry.space_group_name_H-M   'P 1'
#
loop_
_entity.id
_entity.type
_entity.pdbx_description
1 polymer ?
#
loop_
_entity_poly.entity_id
_entity_poly.type
_entity_poly.pdbx_seq_one_letter_code
_entity_poly.pdbx_strand_id
1 'polypeptide(L)'
;MKNIYLICCMAALTVIGSSCSQQLQRRYDQRHGTSPGSTDASDRSYDSDYRSNNGTYKRDYDRVLNETPRSDNAVSAGSSDYNQQLIAQYQEMDKLGEVVLYELDNLESRYNVLINEYRTAKSSQKGVLADQLDRISADQLVLYRAYTNIYRNGKTNWASVKRDVENDLRSVRRVADR
;
A
#
# COMPACT_ATOMS: atom_id res chain seq x y z
N MET A 1 4.90 21.80 -54.60
CA MET A 1 3.78 22.06 -53.65
C MET A 1 3.59 20.91 -52.65
N LYS A 2 4.65 20.44 -51.97
CA LYS A 2 4.56 19.41 -50.91
C LYS A 2 5.16 19.85 -49.57
N ASN A 3 5.95 20.92 -49.55
CA ASN A 3 6.67 21.36 -48.36
C ASN A 3 5.94 22.45 -47.54
N ILE A 4 4.75 22.89 -47.97
CA ILE A 4 3.95 23.89 -47.25
C ILE A 4 2.97 23.21 -46.27
N TYR A 5 2.53 21.99 -46.56
CA TYR A 5 1.57 21.26 -45.71
C TYR A 5 2.17 20.73 -44.40
N LEU A 6 3.48 20.52 -44.36
CA LEU A 6 4.17 19.96 -43.19
C LEU A 6 4.37 21.00 -42.08
N ILE A 7 4.39 22.28 -42.41
CA ILE A 7 4.54 23.37 -41.43
C ILE A 7 3.20 23.68 -40.74
N CYS A 8 2.06 23.57 -41.43
CA CYS A 8 0.75 23.80 -40.80
C CYS A 8 0.35 22.74 -39.77
N CYS A 9 0.84 21.50 -39.85
CA CYS A 9 0.48 20.47 -38.87
C CYS A 9 1.19 20.61 -37.52
N MET A 10 2.35 21.27 -37.47
CA MET A 10 3.10 21.45 -36.20
C MET A 10 2.64 22.68 -35.39
N ALA A 11 1.91 23.61 -36.00
CA ALA A 11 1.38 24.79 -35.30
C ALA A 11 0.03 24.52 -34.58
N ALA A 12 -0.66 23.42 -34.89
CA ALA A 12 -1.97 23.12 -34.31
C ALA A 12 -1.90 22.34 -32.98
N LEU A 13 -0.73 21.82 -32.60
CA LEU A 13 -0.57 21.00 -31.39
C LEU A 13 -0.12 21.75 -30.14
N THR A 14 0.16 23.05 -30.23
CA THR A 14 0.61 23.86 -29.08
C THR A 14 -0.53 24.53 -28.31
N VAL A 15 -1.78 24.47 -28.78
CA VAL A 15 -2.91 25.19 -28.15
C VAL A 15 -3.78 24.30 -27.24
N ILE A 16 -3.62 22.97 -27.28
CA ILE A 16 -4.47 22.06 -26.48
C ILE A 16 -3.81 21.66 -25.13
N GLY A 17 -2.50 21.90 -24.96
CA GLY A 17 -1.76 21.51 -23.75
C GLY A 17 -1.95 22.42 -22.52
N SER A 18 -2.47 23.63 -22.69
CA SER A 18 -2.53 24.65 -21.61
C SER A 18 -3.85 24.66 -20.81
N SER A 19 -4.92 24.01 -21.29
CA SER A 19 -6.21 24.01 -20.58
C SER A 19 -6.33 22.96 -19.48
N CYS A 20 -5.52 21.89 -19.50
CA CYS A 20 -5.60 20.83 -18.49
C CYS A 20 -4.87 21.20 -17.19
N SER A 21 -3.77 21.95 -17.28
CA SER A 21 -2.98 22.37 -16.12
C SER A 21 -3.72 23.37 -15.23
N GLN A 22 -4.44 24.34 -15.81
CA GLN A 22 -5.21 25.31 -15.03
C GLN A 22 -6.40 24.69 -14.28
N GLN A 23 -7.04 23.66 -14.84
CA GLN A 23 -8.13 22.96 -14.15
C GLN A 23 -7.61 22.05 -13.04
N LEU A 24 -6.42 21.45 -13.21
CA LEU A 24 -5.78 20.67 -12.15
C LEU A 24 -5.33 21.56 -10.98
N GLN A 25 -4.73 22.71 -11.29
CA GLN A 25 -4.28 23.69 -10.29
C GLN A 25 -5.45 24.23 -9.47
N ARG A 26 -6.58 24.57 -10.12
CA ARG A 26 -7.80 25.01 -9.41
C ARG A 26 -8.37 23.96 -8.47
N ARG A 27 -8.29 22.66 -8.80
CA ARG A 27 -8.70 21.57 -7.89
C ARG A 27 -7.72 21.35 -6.75
N TYR A 28 -6.44 21.58 -6.99
CA TYR A 28 -5.42 21.54 -5.95
C TYR A 28 -5.64 22.68 -4.95
N ASP A 29 -5.82 23.91 -5.42
CA ASP A 29 -6.05 25.09 -4.59
C ASP A 29 -7.39 25.03 -3.83
N GLN A 30 -8.42 24.40 -4.40
CA GLN A 30 -9.69 24.14 -3.69
C GLN A 30 -9.57 23.08 -2.59
N ARG A 31 -8.67 22.10 -2.72
CA ARG A 31 -8.46 21.06 -1.71
C ARG A 31 -7.43 21.45 -0.66
N HIS A 32 -6.48 22.29 -1.03
CA HIS A 32 -5.41 22.78 -0.19
C HIS A 32 -5.53 24.30 -0.15
N GLY A 33 -6.49 24.80 0.64
CA GLY A 33 -6.75 26.22 0.75
C GLY A 33 -5.49 27.00 1.15
N THR A 34 -4.88 27.67 0.20
CA THR A 34 -3.82 28.65 0.46
C THR A 34 -4.45 30.02 0.59
N SER A 35 -5.03 30.30 1.75
CA SER A 35 -5.34 31.67 2.15
C SER A 35 -4.08 32.30 2.74
N PRO A 36 -3.53 33.39 2.18
CA PRO A 36 -2.55 34.19 2.88
C PRO A 36 -3.31 35.12 3.84
N GLY A 37 -3.14 34.90 5.14
CA GLY A 37 -3.52 35.89 6.15
C GLY A 37 -4.47 35.36 7.20
N SER A 38 -3.90 34.96 8.34
CA SER A 38 -4.28 35.46 9.66
C SER A 38 -3.36 34.81 10.69
N THR A 39 -2.46 35.61 11.24
CA THR A 39 -1.72 35.31 12.47
C THR A 39 -2.75 35.12 13.58
N ASP A 40 -2.90 33.89 14.07
CA ASP A 40 -3.47 33.68 15.40
C ASP A 40 -2.70 32.56 16.10
N ALA A 41 -2.09 32.95 17.21
CA ALA A 41 -1.28 32.10 18.05
C ALA A 41 -2.22 31.22 18.87
N SER A 42 -2.22 29.92 18.57
CA SER A 42 -2.83 28.92 19.44
C SER A 42 -1.77 27.92 19.84
N ASP A 43 -1.18 28.23 20.99
CA ASP A 43 -0.32 27.38 21.80
C ASP A 43 -0.98 26.01 21.97
N ARG A 44 -0.40 24.98 21.36
CA ARG A 44 -0.80 23.58 21.59
C ARG A 44 0.43 22.77 21.94
N SER A 45 0.64 22.69 23.24
CA SER A 45 1.36 21.65 23.97
C SER A 45 1.57 20.38 23.13
N TYR A 46 2.82 20.14 22.76
CA TYR A 46 3.27 18.91 22.14
C TYR A 46 3.33 17.83 23.23
N ASP A 47 2.21 17.16 23.50
CA ASP A 47 2.20 15.97 24.33
C ASP A 47 2.69 14.79 23.50
N SER A 48 3.96 14.48 23.67
CA SER A 48 4.67 13.35 23.09
C SER A 48 4.22 12.06 23.78
N ASP A 49 3.00 11.62 23.51
CA ASP A 49 2.50 10.33 23.97
C ASP A 49 2.88 9.23 22.97
N TYR A 50 4.14 8.79 23.07
CA TYR A 50 4.62 7.51 22.54
C TYR A 50 4.06 6.38 23.42
N ARG A 51 2.73 6.25 23.45
CA ARG A 51 2.01 5.24 24.24
C ARG A 51 1.37 4.21 23.32
N SER A 52 2.05 3.06 23.22
CA SER A 52 1.48 1.72 23.07
C SER A 52 0.15 1.67 22.29
N ASN A 53 0.25 1.41 20.98
CA ASN A 53 -0.86 1.18 20.04
C ASN A 53 -1.60 -0.15 20.32
N ASN A 54 -1.89 -0.47 21.58
CA ASN A 54 -2.62 -1.65 22.03
C ASN A 54 -4.09 -1.34 22.38
N GLY A 55 -4.50 -0.07 22.27
CA GLY A 55 -5.83 0.41 22.70
C GLY A 55 -6.78 0.79 21.57
N THR A 56 -6.28 1.08 20.37
CA THR A 56 -7.10 1.57 19.25
C THR A 56 -8.04 0.48 18.72
N TYR A 57 -7.54 -0.76 18.63
CA TYR A 57 -8.35 -1.90 18.19
C TYR A 57 -9.55 -2.20 19.09
N LYS A 58 -9.48 -1.91 20.39
CA LYS A 58 -10.57 -2.25 21.33
C LYS A 58 -11.77 -1.31 21.21
N ARG A 59 -11.56 -0.03 20.90
CA ARG A 59 -12.63 0.99 20.91
C ARG A 59 -13.59 0.89 19.73
N ASP A 60 -13.11 0.45 18.56
CA ASP A 60 -13.94 0.48 17.36
C ASP A 60 -14.99 -0.65 17.33
N TYR A 61 -14.76 -1.78 18.01
CA TYR A 61 -15.74 -2.87 18.12
C TYR A 61 -16.82 -2.63 19.18
N ASP A 62 -16.49 -1.93 20.28
CA ASP A 62 -17.49 -1.53 21.29
C ASP A 62 -18.56 -0.60 20.70
N ARG A 63 -18.19 0.16 19.65
CA ARG A 63 -19.11 1.06 18.94
C ARG A 63 -20.18 0.32 18.14
N VAL A 64 -19.82 -0.82 17.54
CA VAL A 64 -20.76 -1.65 16.75
C VAL A 64 -21.73 -2.41 17.65
N LEU A 65 -21.30 -2.76 18.88
CA LEU A 65 -22.15 -3.46 19.86
C LEU A 65 -23.28 -2.57 20.41
N ASN A 66 -23.10 -1.25 20.44
CA ASN A 66 -24.01 -0.30 21.08
C ASN A 66 -25.14 0.24 20.17
N GLU A 67 -25.13 -0.09 18.87
CA GLU A 67 -26.16 0.35 17.92
C GLU A 67 -27.28 -0.68 17.68
N THR A 68 -27.28 -1.82 18.38
CA THR A 68 -28.36 -2.82 18.23
C THR A 68 -29.48 -2.57 19.26
N PRO A 69 -30.71 -2.20 18.85
CA PRO A 69 -31.81 -2.06 19.78
C PRO A 69 -32.23 -3.43 20.33
N ARG A 70 -32.33 -3.48 21.66
CA ARG A 70 -32.77 -4.60 22.51
C ARG A 70 -33.85 -5.50 21.87
N SER A 71 -33.54 -6.79 21.80
CA SER A 71 -34.52 -7.87 21.96
C SER A 71 -33.94 -8.89 22.95
N ASP A 72 -34.70 -9.13 24.01
CA ASP A 72 -34.37 -9.97 25.15
C ASP A 72 -34.06 -11.44 24.80
N ASN A 73 -33.28 -12.05 25.70
CA ASN A 73 -33.21 -13.49 25.98
C ASN A 73 -32.49 -14.42 24.99
N ALA A 74 -31.15 -14.35 24.98
CA ALA A 74 -30.29 -15.54 25.07
C ALA A 74 -28.86 -15.09 25.38
N VAL A 75 -28.38 -15.36 26.59
CA VAL A 75 -26.95 -15.29 26.93
C VAL A 75 -26.25 -16.39 26.12
N SER A 76 -25.83 -16.04 24.91
CA SER A 76 -25.14 -16.94 23.97
C SER A 76 -23.67 -17.03 24.36
N ALA A 77 -23.34 -18.04 25.16
CA ALA A 77 -21.95 -18.43 25.45
C ALA A 77 -21.13 -18.67 24.16
N GLY A 78 -21.78 -19.00 23.03
CA GLY A 78 -21.10 -19.20 21.73
C GLY A 78 -20.81 -17.94 20.93
N SER A 79 -21.46 -16.80 21.23
CA SER A 79 -21.25 -15.55 20.48
C SER A 79 -19.96 -14.84 20.89
N SER A 80 -19.61 -14.90 22.18
CA SER A 80 -18.35 -14.32 22.68
C SER A 80 -17.13 -15.07 22.13
N ASP A 81 -17.16 -16.40 22.13
CA ASP A 81 -16.06 -17.24 21.64
C ASP A 81 -15.83 -17.08 20.14
N TYR A 82 -16.92 -17.02 19.35
CA TYR A 82 -16.84 -16.75 17.91
C TYR A 82 -16.23 -15.38 17.62
N ASN A 83 -16.62 -14.34 18.37
CA ASN A 83 -16.05 -13.01 18.22
C ASN A 83 -14.57 -12.96 18.62
N GLN A 84 -14.15 -13.71 19.64
CA GLN A 84 -12.73 -13.82 20.00
C GLN A 84 -11.91 -14.52 18.92
N GLN A 85 -12.43 -15.58 18.32
CA GLN A 85 -11.77 -16.27 17.20
C GLN A 85 -11.60 -15.35 15.98
N LEU A 86 -12.62 -14.56 15.67
CA LEU A 86 -12.55 -13.61 14.56
C LEU A 86 -11.51 -12.50 14.82
N ILE A 87 -11.44 -11.98 16.05
CA ILE A 87 -10.42 -11.00 16.45
C ILE A 87 -9.02 -11.61 16.33
N ALA A 88 -8.82 -12.83 16.83
CA ALA A 88 -7.54 -13.53 16.72
C ALA A 88 -7.15 -13.77 15.26
N GLN A 89 -8.10 -14.12 14.40
CA GLN A 89 -7.88 -14.28 12.96
C GLN A 89 -7.40 -12.98 12.32
N TYR A 90 -8.05 -11.83 12.61
CA TYR A 90 -7.60 -10.54 12.09
C TYR A 90 -6.20 -10.17 12.60
N GLN A 91 -5.89 -10.44 13.88
CA GLN A 91 -4.55 -10.23 14.40
C GLN A 91 -3.49 -11.09 13.69
N GLU A 92 -3.81 -12.34 13.34
CA GLU A 92 -2.90 -13.17 12.54
C GLU A 92 -2.75 -12.65 11.10
N MET A 93 -3.85 -12.19 10.50
CA MET A 93 -3.85 -11.57 9.17
C MET A 93 -2.95 -10.35 9.13
N ASP A 94 -3.06 -9.47 10.13
CA ASP A 94 -2.25 -8.25 10.21
C ASP A 94 -0.77 -8.57 10.40
N LYS A 95 -0.43 -9.50 11.30
CA LYS A 95 0.96 -9.94 11.47
C LYS A 95 1.56 -10.50 10.19
N LEU A 96 0.82 -11.33 9.46
CA LEU A 96 1.32 -11.88 8.20
C LEU A 96 1.42 -10.79 7.12
N GLY A 97 0.47 -9.86 7.10
CA GLY A 97 0.49 -8.69 6.23
C GLY A 97 1.73 -7.83 6.45
N GLU A 98 2.07 -7.55 7.71
CA GLU A 98 3.29 -6.81 8.08
C GLU A 98 4.55 -7.52 7.59
N VAL A 99 4.64 -8.85 7.71
CA VAL A 99 5.78 -9.62 7.20
C VAL A 99 5.89 -9.52 5.67
N VAL A 100 4.76 -9.54 4.95
CA VAL A 100 4.75 -9.35 3.49
C VAL A 100 5.21 -7.95 3.10
N LEU A 101 4.74 -6.91 3.82
CA LEU A 101 5.17 -5.53 3.57
C LEU A 101 6.66 -5.34 3.86
N TYR A 102 7.17 -5.93 4.94
CA TYR A 102 8.59 -5.93 5.25
C TYR A 102 9.43 -6.57 4.12
N GLU A 103 8.97 -7.69 3.57
CA GLU A 103 9.67 -8.35 2.46
C GLU A 103 9.61 -7.51 1.17
N LEU A 104 8.50 -6.82 0.90
CA LEU A 104 8.38 -5.88 -0.22
C LEU A 104 9.39 -4.72 -0.10
N ASP A 105 9.54 -4.14 1.09
CA ASP A 105 10.51 -3.06 1.34
C ASP A 105 11.95 -3.54 1.12
N ASN A 106 12.28 -4.75 1.57
CA ASN A 106 13.58 -5.37 1.30
C ASN A 106 13.83 -5.55 -0.21
N LEU A 107 12.83 -6.02 -0.98
CA LEU A 107 12.94 -6.15 -2.43
C LEU A 107 13.11 -4.80 -3.12
N GLU A 108 12.40 -3.77 -2.68
CA GLU A 108 12.54 -2.41 -3.20
C GLU A 108 13.94 -1.85 -2.94
N SER A 109 14.47 -2.02 -1.74
CA SER A 109 15.84 -1.63 -1.39
C SER A 109 16.87 -2.33 -2.30
N ARG A 110 16.74 -3.65 -2.50
CA ARG A 110 17.61 -4.43 -3.40
C ARG A 110 17.49 -3.97 -4.85
N TYR A 111 16.27 -3.71 -5.32
CA TYR A 111 16.02 -3.19 -6.67
C TYR A 111 16.74 -1.85 -6.89
N ASN A 112 16.63 -0.94 -5.92
CA ASN A 112 17.26 0.38 -5.97
C ASN A 112 18.80 0.30 -6.00
N VAL A 113 19.39 -0.68 -5.31
CA VAL A 113 20.83 -0.95 -5.41
C VAL A 113 21.19 -1.46 -6.81
N LEU A 114 20.51 -2.51 -7.27
CA LEU A 114 20.79 -3.18 -8.55
C LEU A 114 20.59 -2.25 -9.76
N ILE A 115 19.59 -1.36 -9.74
CA ILE A 115 19.38 -0.44 -10.86
C ILE A 115 20.49 0.61 -10.96
N ASN A 116 21.04 1.04 -9.82
CA ASN A 116 22.18 1.96 -9.80
C ASN A 116 23.47 1.25 -10.24
N GLU A 117 23.66 -0.02 -9.86
CA GLU A 117 24.75 -0.85 -10.37
C GLU A 117 24.60 -1.06 -11.89
N TYR A 118 23.42 -1.40 -12.39
CA TYR A 118 23.16 -1.59 -13.82
C TYR A 118 23.50 -0.35 -14.66
N ARG A 119 23.19 0.84 -14.14
CA ARG A 119 23.52 2.12 -14.80
C ARG A 119 25.02 2.34 -14.97
N THR A 120 25.81 1.87 -14.02
CA THR A 120 27.27 2.07 -13.97
C THR A 120 28.08 0.85 -14.44
N ALA A 121 27.45 -0.30 -14.61
CA ALA A 121 28.07 -1.56 -14.98
C ALA A 121 28.60 -1.60 -16.42
N LYS A 122 29.62 -2.43 -16.64
CA LYS A 122 30.16 -2.74 -17.97
C LYS A 122 29.20 -3.63 -18.76
N SER A 123 29.28 -3.59 -20.09
CA SER A 123 28.36 -4.33 -20.98
C SER A 123 28.25 -5.83 -20.68
N SER A 124 29.35 -6.47 -20.26
CA SER A 124 29.39 -7.90 -19.91
C SER A 124 28.59 -8.26 -18.66
N GLN A 125 28.37 -7.30 -17.74
CA GLN A 125 27.65 -7.52 -16.48
C GLN A 125 26.18 -7.10 -16.56
N LYS A 126 25.82 -6.25 -17.53
CA LYS A 126 24.46 -5.74 -17.69
C LYS A 126 23.41 -6.82 -17.90
N GLY A 127 23.73 -7.90 -18.62
CA GLY A 127 22.80 -9.02 -18.81
C GLY A 127 22.38 -9.66 -17.49
N VAL A 128 23.36 -9.98 -16.62
CA VAL A 128 23.09 -10.59 -15.31
C VAL A 128 22.29 -9.66 -14.41
N LEU A 129 22.64 -8.37 -14.39
CA LEU A 129 21.94 -7.37 -13.59
C LEU A 129 20.50 -7.15 -14.07
N ALA A 130 20.26 -7.17 -15.39
CA ALA A 130 18.91 -7.10 -15.95
C ALA A 130 18.07 -8.31 -15.53
N ASP A 131 18.61 -9.53 -15.62
CA ASP A 131 17.92 -10.74 -15.18
C ASP A 131 17.57 -10.71 -13.69
N GLN A 132 18.45 -10.14 -12.85
CA GLN A 132 18.19 -9.97 -11.42
C GLN A 132 17.10 -8.93 -11.13
N LEU A 133 17.09 -7.80 -11.86
CA LEU A 133 16.04 -6.79 -11.76
C LEU A 133 14.68 -7.36 -12.17
N ASP A 134 14.63 -8.14 -13.25
CA ASP A 134 13.40 -8.77 -13.72
C ASP A 134 12.86 -9.77 -12.68
N ARG A 135 13.73 -10.57 -12.05
CA ARG A 135 13.34 -11.47 -10.95
C ARG A 135 12.75 -10.72 -9.76
N ILE A 136 13.40 -9.66 -9.31
CA ILE A 136 12.89 -8.86 -8.18
C ILE A 136 11.51 -8.26 -8.53
N SER A 137 11.33 -7.77 -9.76
CA SER A 137 10.04 -7.24 -10.20
C SER A 137 8.93 -8.30 -10.18
N ALA A 138 9.26 -9.55 -10.55
CA ALA A 138 8.33 -10.67 -10.49
C ALA A 138 7.99 -11.05 -9.04
N ASP A 139 8.99 -11.11 -8.16
CA ASP A 139 8.82 -11.41 -6.74
C ASP A 139 7.96 -10.34 -6.04
N GLN A 140 8.18 -9.06 -6.34
CA GLN A 140 7.34 -7.97 -5.83
C GLN A 140 5.87 -8.16 -6.24
N LEU A 141 5.60 -8.51 -7.49
CA LEU A 141 4.24 -8.77 -7.98
C LEU A 141 3.57 -9.92 -7.21
N VAL A 142 4.30 -10.99 -6.92
CA VAL A 142 3.82 -12.12 -6.13
C VAL A 142 3.45 -11.65 -4.72
N LEU A 143 4.32 -10.91 -4.05
CA LEU A 143 4.05 -10.41 -2.70
C LEU A 143 2.91 -9.39 -2.64
N TYR A 144 2.76 -8.50 -3.62
CA TYR A 144 1.59 -7.61 -3.69
C TYR A 144 0.27 -8.37 -3.84
N ARG A 145 0.26 -9.43 -4.65
CA ARG A 145 -0.90 -10.31 -4.78
C ARG A 145 -1.17 -11.06 -3.48
N ALA A 146 -0.12 -11.57 -2.82
CA ALA A 146 -0.23 -12.23 -1.52
C ALA A 146 -0.83 -11.27 -0.47
N TYR A 147 -0.32 -10.03 -0.36
CA TYR A 147 -0.82 -9.02 0.57
C TYR A 147 -2.31 -8.72 0.35
N THR A 148 -2.71 -8.47 -0.90
CA THR A 148 -4.13 -8.21 -1.22
C THR A 148 -5.00 -9.45 -0.97
N ASN A 149 -4.48 -10.66 -1.19
CA ASN A 149 -5.18 -11.92 -0.95
C ASN A 149 -5.49 -12.14 0.54
N ILE A 150 -4.59 -11.75 1.45
CA ILE A 150 -4.80 -11.79 2.91
C ILE A 150 -6.13 -11.12 3.26
N TYR A 151 -6.32 -9.88 2.84
CA TYR A 151 -7.52 -9.12 3.25
C TYR A 151 -8.75 -9.42 2.40
N ARG A 152 -8.55 -9.86 1.14
CA ARG A 152 -9.67 -10.21 0.25
C ARG A 152 -10.32 -11.54 0.61
N ASN A 153 -9.51 -12.56 0.89
CA ASN A 153 -9.97 -13.94 1.07
C ASN A 153 -9.68 -14.51 2.47
N GLY A 154 -8.87 -13.84 3.28
CA GLY A 154 -8.50 -14.31 4.61
C GLY A 154 -9.66 -14.41 5.58
N LYS A 155 -10.71 -13.59 5.43
CA LYS A 155 -11.92 -13.68 6.28
C LYS A 155 -12.66 -15.01 6.11
N THR A 156 -12.73 -15.53 4.88
CA THR A 156 -13.51 -16.73 4.55
C THR A 156 -12.70 -18.02 4.59
N ASN A 157 -11.41 -17.97 4.26
CA ASN A 157 -10.54 -19.15 4.21
C ASN A 157 -9.11 -18.84 4.69
N TRP A 158 -8.98 -18.45 5.96
CA TRP A 158 -7.70 -18.03 6.51
C TRP A 158 -6.61 -19.11 6.42
N ALA A 159 -6.94 -20.36 6.73
CA ALA A 159 -5.95 -21.44 6.77
C ALA A 159 -5.29 -21.69 5.39
N SER A 160 -6.06 -21.64 4.30
CA SER A 160 -5.46 -21.76 2.96
C SER A 160 -4.66 -20.52 2.62
N VAL A 161 -5.23 -19.33 2.80
CA VAL A 161 -4.57 -18.06 2.45
C VAL A 161 -3.24 -17.91 3.19
N LYS A 162 -3.21 -18.20 4.50
CA LYS A 162 -2.01 -18.19 5.33
C LYS A 162 -0.93 -19.09 4.76
N ARG A 163 -1.25 -20.34 4.47
CA ARG A 163 -0.30 -21.31 3.90
C ARG A 163 0.22 -20.86 2.53
N ASP A 164 -0.65 -20.35 1.68
CA ASP A 164 -0.28 -19.91 0.33
C ASP A 164 0.66 -18.70 0.40
N VAL A 165 0.34 -17.71 1.24
CA VAL A 165 1.20 -16.54 1.50
C VAL A 165 2.54 -16.93 2.13
N GLU A 166 2.56 -17.86 3.10
CA GLU A 166 3.80 -18.36 3.69
C GLU A 166 4.68 -19.08 2.65
N ASN A 167 4.08 -19.79 1.69
CA ASN A 167 4.81 -20.41 0.60
C ASN A 167 5.39 -19.37 -0.37
N ASP A 168 4.62 -18.33 -0.71
CA ASP A 168 5.09 -17.21 -1.53
C ASP A 168 6.28 -16.51 -0.87
N LEU A 169 6.18 -16.19 0.43
CA LEU A 169 7.29 -15.62 1.23
C LEU A 169 8.54 -16.51 1.22
N ARG A 170 8.38 -17.82 1.38
CA ARG A 170 9.50 -18.76 1.30
C ARG A 170 10.12 -18.82 -0.09
N SER A 171 9.30 -18.73 -1.14
CA SER A 171 9.76 -18.72 -2.52
C SER A 171 10.65 -17.51 -2.80
N VAL A 172 10.20 -16.31 -2.41
CA VAL A 172 10.97 -15.06 -2.57
C VAL A 172 12.29 -15.11 -1.80
N ARG A 173 12.27 -15.56 -0.54
CA ARG A 173 13.49 -15.61 0.30
C ARG A 173 14.55 -16.58 -0.22
N ARG A 174 14.16 -17.73 -0.76
CA ARG A 174 15.11 -18.69 -1.36
C ARG A 174 15.85 -18.13 -2.56
N VAL A 175 15.27 -17.13 -3.24
CA VAL A 175 15.91 -16.40 -4.33
C VAL A 175 16.82 -15.28 -3.80
N ALA A 176 16.55 -14.76 -2.60
CA ALA A 176 17.38 -13.73 -1.97
C ALA A 176 18.74 -14.24 -1.47
N ASP A 177 18.81 -15.49 -1.00
CA ASP A 177 20.02 -16.08 -0.39
C ASP A 177 21.01 -16.71 -1.41
N ARG A 178 20.74 -16.60 -2.72
CA ARG A 178 21.62 -17.11 -3.80
C ARG A 178 22.21 -15.99 -4.62
#